data_AF-A0A061I8V8-F1
#
_entry.id   AF-A0A061I8V8-F1
#
_cell.length_a   1.000
_cell.length_b   1.000
_cell.length_c   1.000
_cell.angle_alpha   90.00
_cell.angle_beta   90.00
_cell.angle_gamma   90.00
#
_symmetry.space_group_name_H-M   'P 1'
#
loop_
_entity.id
_entity.type
_entity.pdbx_description
1 polymer ?
#
loop_
_entity_poly.entity_id
_entity_poly.type
_entity_poly.pdbx_seq_one_letter_code
_entity_poly.pdbx_strand_id
1 'polypeptide(L)'
;MRPSWYPLHTPSLAFPLLFLLLSLLGGGAEAEGRKDPQLLVKVRGGQLRGIRLKAPGGPVSAFLGIPFAEPPVGSRRFMPPEPKRPWSGVLDATTFQNVCYQYVDTLYPGFEGTEMWNPNRELSEDCLYLNVWTPYPRPTSPVPVLIWIYGGGFYSGASSLDVYDGRFLAQVEETVLVSMNYRVGTFGFLALPGSREAPGNVGLLDQRLALQWVQENIAAFGGNPMSVTLFGESAGAASVGMHILSLPSRSLFHRAVLQSGTPNGPWATVGAGEARRRATLLARLVGCPPGGAGSNDTELIACLRTRPAQDLVDHEWHVLPQESIFRFSFVPVVDGDFLSDTPEALINAGDFQDLQAEISLSFRRDPNDPRDSKSPQWPPYTTGAQQYVSLNLKPLEVRRGLRAQTCAFWNRFLPKLLSATDTLDEAERQWKAEFHRWSSYMVHWKNQFDHYSKQERCSDL
;
A
#
# COMPACT_ATOMS: atom_id res chain seq x y z
N MET A 1 -54.33 84.81 13.64
CA MET A 1 -53.68 85.74 14.60
C MET A 1 -52.17 85.48 14.58
N ARG A 2 -51.31 86.43 14.98
CA ARG A 2 -49.85 86.25 15.23
C ARG A 2 -49.62 86.01 16.74
N PRO A 3 -48.43 85.59 17.26
CA PRO A 3 -47.14 85.21 16.64
C PRO A 3 -46.85 83.68 16.89
N SER A 4 -45.69 83.08 17.21
CA SER A 4 -44.28 83.51 17.45
C SER A 4 -43.22 82.37 17.31
N TRP A 5 -42.14 82.70 16.60
CA TRP A 5 -40.70 82.37 16.78
C TRP A 5 -40.16 81.22 17.68
N TYR A 6 -39.38 80.30 17.06
CA TYR A 6 -37.98 79.84 17.33
C TYR A 6 -37.42 79.63 18.78
N PRO A 7 -36.30 78.88 18.99
CA PRO A 7 -35.90 77.53 18.51
C PRO A 7 -35.20 76.66 19.62
N LEU A 8 -34.55 75.53 19.26
CA LEU A 8 -33.15 75.12 19.57
C LEU A 8 -32.91 73.59 19.57
N HIS A 9 -31.70 73.16 19.15
CA HIS A 9 -30.91 71.93 19.45
C HIS A 9 -31.59 70.53 19.62
N THR A 10 -31.03 69.37 19.21
CA THR A 10 -29.85 68.98 18.40
C THR A 10 -30.01 67.50 18.00
N PRO A 11 -29.68 67.07 16.77
CA PRO A 11 -29.59 65.63 16.44
C PRO A 11 -28.31 65.02 17.02
N SER A 12 -28.43 63.87 17.69
CA SER A 12 -27.29 63.19 18.35
C SER A 12 -26.38 62.46 17.36
N LEU A 13 -25.07 62.48 17.60
CA LEU A 13 -24.01 61.84 16.81
C LEU A 13 -23.94 60.30 17.02
N ALA A 14 -25.08 59.64 17.15
CA ALA A 14 -25.20 58.24 17.58
C ALA A 14 -25.17 57.20 16.44
N PHE A 15 -25.08 57.61 15.16
CA PHE A 15 -25.19 56.72 14.00
C PHE A 15 -23.91 56.38 13.19
N PRO A 16 -22.82 57.19 13.14
CA PRO A 16 -21.62 56.81 12.37
C PRO A 16 -20.71 55.82 13.12
N LEU A 17 -20.75 55.80 14.46
CA LEU A 17 -19.85 54.98 15.29
C LEU A 17 -20.16 53.48 15.24
N LEU A 18 -21.43 53.09 15.06
CA LEU A 18 -21.81 51.68 15.02
C LEU A 18 -21.25 50.97 13.77
N PHE A 19 -21.25 51.64 12.62
CA PHE A 19 -20.64 51.13 11.39
C PHE A 19 -19.10 51.02 11.49
N LEU A 20 -18.42 51.99 12.13
CA LEU A 20 -16.98 51.87 12.34
C LEU A 20 -16.60 50.69 13.25
N LEU A 21 -17.38 50.42 14.30
CA LEU A 21 -17.16 49.28 15.20
C LEU A 21 -17.40 47.93 14.51
N LEU A 22 -18.41 47.82 13.63
CA LEU A 22 -18.60 46.63 12.80
C LEU A 22 -17.44 46.43 11.80
N SER A 23 -16.87 47.51 11.24
CA SER A 23 -15.67 47.40 10.39
C SER A 23 -14.39 47.02 11.14
N LEU A 24 -14.37 47.09 12.48
CA LEU A 24 -13.26 46.64 13.34
C LEU A 24 -13.44 45.23 13.92
N LEU A 25 -14.62 44.62 13.74
CA LEU A 25 -14.89 43.21 14.08
C LEU A 25 -15.00 42.29 12.84
N GLY A 26 -14.96 42.86 11.63
CA GLY A 26 -14.84 42.12 10.37
C GLY A 26 -13.44 41.56 10.07
N GLY A 27 -12.49 41.65 11.02
CA GLY A 27 -11.12 41.13 10.91
C GLY A 27 -11.01 39.60 11.00
N GLY A 28 -11.92 38.88 10.35
CA GLY A 28 -12.10 37.44 10.43
C GLY A 28 -12.31 36.75 9.08
N ALA A 29 -11.94 37.40 7.96
CA ALA A 29 -11.76 36.69 6.70
C ALA A 29 -10.66 35.63 6.89
N GLU A 30 -10.98 34.37 6.63
CA GLU A 30 -10.06 33.26 6.84
C GLU A 30 -8.76 33.49 6.07
N ALA A 31 -7.62 33.32 6.74
CA ALA A 31 -6.33 33.41 6.09
C ALA A 31 -6.21 32.27 5.06
N GLU A 32 -6.38 32.58 3.78
CA GLU A 32 -6.26 31.65 2.65
C GLU A 32 -5.02 30.76 2.85
N GLY A 33 -5.26 29.48 3.13
CA GLY A 33 -4.40 28.67 4.00
C GLY A 33 -2.92 28.81 3.69
N ARG A 34 -2.16 29.49 4.58
CA ARG A 34 -0.75 29.86 4.40
C ARG A 34 0.07 28.64 3.97
N LYS A 35 0.29 28.51 2.65
CA LYS A 35 0.74 27.28 1.99
C LYS A 35 1.98 26.73 2.67
N ASP A 36 1.82 25.61 3.38
CA ASP A 36 2.89 24.97 4.14
C ASP A 36 3.97 24.45 3.18
N PRO A 37 5.18 25.02 3.17
CA PRO A 37 6.22 24.61 2.23
C PRO A 37 6.73 23.20 2.52
N GLN A 38 6.51 22.65 3.73
CA GLN A 38 6.83 21.26 4.04
C GLN A 38 5.92 20.30 3.26
N LEU A 39 4.68 20.71 2.98
CA LEU A 39 3.67 19.93 2.27
C LEU A 39 3.64 20.19 0.76
N LEU A 40 4.53 21.03 0.22
CA LEU A 40 4.71 21.22 -1.22
C LEU A 40 6.04 20.60 -1.67
N VAL A 41 5.96 19.71 -2.67
CA VAL A 41 7.13 19.05 -3.27
C VAL A 41 7.05 19.19 -4.79
N LYS A 42 8.19 19.49 -5.42
CA LYS A 42 8.33 19.38 -6.88
C LYS A 42 9.10 18.10 -7.18
N VAL A 43 8.46 17.19 -7.91
CA VAL A 43 9.05 15.96 -8.48
C VAL A 43 9.29 16.17 -9.98
N ARG A 44 9.97 15.23 -10.64
CA ARG A 44 10.26 15.30 -12.09
C ARG A 44 9.00 15.46 -12.94
N GLY A 45 7.89 14.84 -12.53
CA GLY A 45 6.60 14.90 -13.21
C GLY A 45 5.76 16.17 -12.95
N GLY A 46 6.02 16.93 -11.88
CA GLY A 46 5.17 18.09 -11.56
C GLY A 46 5.25 18.50 -10.08
N GLN A 47 4.25 19.25 -9.61
CA GLN A 47 4.11 19.59 -8.19
C GLN A 47 3.09 18.70 -7.47
N LEU A 48 3.35 18.43 -6.19
CA LEU A 48 2.52 17.65 -5.29
C LEU A 48 2.15 18.48 -4.06
N ARG A 49 0.93 18.26 -3.54
CA ARG A 49 0.49 18.71 -2.20
C ARG A 49 0.26 17.51 -1.29
N GLY A 50 1.04 17.39 -0.24
CA GLY A 50 0.85 16.39 0.82
C GLY A 50 -0.04 16.88 1.97
N ILE A 51 -0.23 16.00 2.95
CA ILE A 51 -0.94 16.26 4.21
C ILE A 51 0.01 16.12 5.41
N ARG A 52 -0.20 16.91 6.46
CA ARG A 52 0.50 16.73 7.75
C ARG A 52 -0.29 15.80 8.65
N LEU A 53 0.17 14.57 8.81
CA LEU A 53 -0.40 13.59 9.72
C LEU A 53 0.10 13.82 11.16
N LYS A 54 -0.68 13.34 12.14
CA LYS A 54 -0.27 13.20 13.54
C LYS A 54 0.23 11.78 13.77
N ALA A 55 1.33 11.64 14.51
CA ALA A 55 1.82 10.40 15.09
C ALA A 55 2.23 10.65 16.56
N PRO A 56 2.30 9.61 17.42
CA PRO A 56 2.65 9.67 18.84
C PRO A 56 3.75 10.66 19.28
N GLY A 57 4.92 10.63 18.65
CA GLY A 57 6.06 11.46 19.02
C GLY A 57 6.19 12.75 18.21
N GLY A 58 5.32 13.00 17.23
CA GLY A 58 5.38 14.21 16.40
C GLY A 58 4.55 14.16 15.12
N PRO A 59 4.47 15.29 14.40
CA PRO A 59 3.88 15.35 13.06
C PRO A 59 4.74 14.62 12.01
N VAL A 60 4.10 14.21 10.91
CA VAL A 60 4.73 13.59 9.73
C VAL A 60 4.17 14.24 8.47
N SER A 61 5.00 14.42 7.44
CA SER A 61 4.55 14.84 6.11
C SER A 61 4.25 13.59 5.28
N ALA A 62 3.00 13.43 4.81
CA ALA A 62 2.59 12.31 3.97
C ALA A 62 2.14 12.79 2.59
N PHE A 63 2.57 12.09 1.55
CA PHE A 63 2.22 12.32 0.16
C PHE A 63 1.69 10.99 -0.38
N LEU A 64 0.38 10.81 -0.27
CA LEU A 64 -0.32 9.57 -0.58
C LEU A 64 -0.87 9.65 -2.01
N GLY A 65 -0.91 8.52 -2.74
CA GLY A 65 -1.56 8.50 -4.05
C GLY A 65 -0.80 9.24 -5.17
N ILE A 66 0.54 9.26 -5.14
CA ILE A 66 1.37 9.83 -6.20
C ILE A 66 1.41 8.86 -7.40
N PRO A 67 0.99 9.26 -8.61
CA PRO A 67 1.07 8.38 -9.78
C PRO A 67 2.51 8.21 -10.27
N PHE A 68 2.96 6.97 -10.42
CA PHE A 68 4.29 6.66 -10.97
C PHE A 68 4.24 6.08 -12.40
N ALA A 69 3.10 5.50 -12.80
CA ALA A 69 2.85 5.00 -14.15
C ALA A 69 1.62 5.67 -14.80
N GLU A 70 1.45 5.52 -16.11
CA GLU A 70 0.15 5.70 -16.75
C GLU A 70 -0.81 4.56 -16.37
N PRO A 71 -2.13 4.82 -16.25
CA PRO A 71 -3.11 3.81 -15.87
C PRO A 71 -3.08 2.59 -16.81
N PRO A 72 -2.89 1.35 -16.29
CA PRO A 72 -2.74 0.13 -17.10
C PRO A 72 -4.08 -0.42 -17.61
N VAL A 73 -5.02 0.46 -17.97
CA VAL A 73 -6.41 0.15 -18.33
C VAL A 73 -6.60 -0.18 -19.81
N GLY A 74 -7.64 -0.96 -20.13
CA GLY A 74 -8.08 -1.21 -21.51
C GLY A 74 -7.00 -1.88 -22.37
N SER A 75 -6.54 -1.20 -23.43
CA SER A 75 -5.45 -1.69 -24.29
C SER A 75 -4.11 -1.87 -23.56
N ARG A 76 -3.95 -1.28 -22.37
CA ARG A 76 -2.76 -1.39 -21.52
C ARG A 76 -2.83 -2.54 -20.51
N ARG A 77 -3.99 -3.20 -20.36
CA ARG A 77 -4.12 -4.37 -19.49
C ARG A 77 -3.17 -5.47 -19.97
N PHE A 78 -2.47 -6.10 -19.02
CA PHE A 78 -1.37 -7.07 -19.21
C PHE A 78 -0.07 -6.53 -19.84
N MET A 79 0.00 -5.24 -20.21
CA MET A 79 1.24 -4.65 -20.75
C MET A 79 2.21 -4.23 -19.63
N PRO A 80 3.53 -4.19 -19.89
CA PRO A 80 4.48 -3.46 -19.04
C PRO A 80 4.02 -2.01 -18.78
N PRO A 81 4.29 -1.44 -17.59
CA PRO A 81 3.86 -0.08 -17.27
C PRO A 81 4.65 0.97 -18.05
N GLU A 82 3.97 2.05 -18.46
CA GLU A 82 4.62 3.26 -18.98
C GLU A 82 4.85 4.27 -17.85
N PRO A 83 6.01 4.94 -17.75
CA PRO A 83 6.24 6.02 -16.78
C PRO A 83 5.19 7.13 -16.89
N LYS A 84 4.70 7.64 -15.74
CA LYS A 84 3.67 8.69 -15.73
C LYS A 84 4.14 9.96 -16.45
N ARG A 85 3.33 10.48 -17.36
CA ARG A 85 3.59 11.73 -18.08
C ARG A 85 3.54 12.93 -17.12
N PRO A 86 4.38 13.96 -17.33
CA PRO A 86 4.33 15.18 -16.52
C PRO A 86 2.96 15.86 -16.55
N TRP A 87 2.57 16.46 -15.42
CA TRP A 87 1.30 17.16 -15.23
C TRP A 87 1.50 18.66 -14.96
N SER A 88 0.50 19.45 -15.35
CA SER A 88 0.40 20.88 -15.02
C SER A 88 -0.25 21.10 -13.65
N GLY A 89 0.05 22.23 -13.00
CA GLY A 89 -0.54 22.59 -11.71
C GLY A 89 0.07 21.82 -10.53
N VAL A 90 -0.74 21.60 -9.49
CA VAL A 90 -0.37 20.86 -8.28
C VAL A 90 -1.33 19.68 -8.13
N LEU A 91 -0.79 18.47 -8.16
CA LEU A 91 -1.55 17.25 -7.90
C LEU A 91 -1.77 17.11 -6.40
N ASP A 92 -3.01 16.76 -6.02
CA ASP A 92 -3.36 16.56 -4.62
C ASP A 92 -3.01 15.13 -4.20
N ALA A 93 -2.10 15.01 -3.23
CA ALA A 93 -1.53 13.77 -2.72
C ALA A 93 -1.83 13.62 -1.22
N THR A 94 -3.05 13.96 -0.81
CA THR A 94 -3.50 13.95 0.60
C THR A 94 -4.23 12.68 1.02
N THR A 95 -4.59 11.79 0.08
CA THR A 95 -5.31 10.53 0.32
C THR A 95 -4.68 9.35 -0.43
N PHE A 96 -4.82 8.14 0.12
CA PHE A 96 -4.58 6.91 -0.63
C PHE A 96 -5.51 6.83 -1.85
N GLN A 97 -4.99 6.23 -2.92
CA GLN A 97 -5.71 5.93 -4.15
C GLN A 97 -6.25 4.49 -4.16
N ASN A 98 -6.93 4.12 -5.25
CA ASN A 98 -7.57 2.83 -5.44
C ASN A 98 -6.63 1.64 -5.22
N VAL A 99 -7.17 0.54 -4.68
CA VAL A 99 -6.50 -0.75 -4.63
C VAL A 99 -6.51 -1.38 -6.03
N CYS A 100 -5.41 -2.04 -6.41
CA CYS A 100 -5.37 -2.78 -7.68
C CYS A 100 -6.41 -3.91 -7.69
N TYR A 101 -7.19 -4.00 -8.77
CA TYR A 101 -8.28 -4.97 -8.93
C TYR A 101 -7.83 -6.40 -8.59
N GLN A 102 -8.56 -7.05 -7.67
CA GLN A 102 -8.14 -8.30 -7.03
C GLN A 102 -9.32 -9.07 -6.43
N TYR A 103 -9.05 -10.31 -6.02
CA TYR A 103 -9.97 -11.10 -5.20
C TYR A 103 -10.08 -10.52 -3.77
N VAL A 104 -11.28 -10.58 -3.20
CA VAL A 104 -11.60 -10.18 -1.82
C VAL A 104 -11.89 -11.44 -1.02
N ASP A 105 -11.29 -11.60 0.16
CA ASP A 105 -11.52 -12.76 1.02
C ASP A 105 -12.91 -12.66 1.67
N THR A 106 -13.77 -13.64 1.38
CA THR A 106 -15.13 -13.77 1.93
C THR A 106 -15.29 -15.01 2.82
N LEU A 107 -14.21 -15.62 3.29
CA LEU A 107 -14.25 -16.85 4.10
C LEU A 107 -14.85 -16.61 5.50
N TYR A 108 -14.52 -15.47 6.10
CA TYR A 108 -15.05 -15.03 7.40
C TYR A 108 -15.45 -13.53 7.35
N PRO A 109 -16.59 -13.18 6.72
CA PRO A 109 -17.03 -11.79 6.59
C PRO A 109 -17.21 -11.12 7.95
N GLY A 110 -16.61 -9.94 8.12
CA GLY A 110 -16.61 -9.17 9.37
C GLY A 110 -15.62 -9.65 10.45
N PHE A 111 -14.80 -10.67 10.18
CA PHE A 111 -13.73 -11.08 11.10
C PHE A 111 -12.46 -10.27 10.83
N GLU A 112 -12.00 -9.51 11.83
CA GLU A 112 -10.83 -8.62 11.74
C GLU A 112 -9.58 -9.32 11.17
N GLY A 113 -9.31 -10.57 11.56
CA GLY A 113 -8.13 -11.32 11.10
C GLY A 113 -8.12 -11.70 9.62
N THR A 114 -9.24 -11.60 8.91
CA THR A 114 -9.32 -11.65 7.43
C THR A 114 -9.52 -10.24 6.85
N GLU A 115 -10.43 -9.45 7.41
CA GLU A 115 -10.77 -8.11 6.89
C GLU A 115 -9.60 -7.11 6.92
N MET A 116 -8.64 -7.26 7.85
CA MET A 116 -7.42 -6.44 7.89
C MET A 116 -6.51 -6.57 6.66
N TRP A 117 -6.73 -7.61 5.83
CA TRP A 117 -6.02 -7.86 4.58
C TRP A 117 -6.85 -7.53 3.34
N ASN A 118 -8.15 -7.26 3.50
CA ASN A 118 -9.05 -6.94 2.40
C ASN A 118 -8.87 -5.49 1.91
N PRO A 119 -9.25 -5.17 0.65
CA PRO A 119 -9.14 -3.83 0.09
C PRO A 119 -9.86 -2.75 0.91
N ASN A 120 -9.11 -1.85 1.55
CA ASN A 120 -9.67 -0.72 2.33
C ASN A 120 -9.92 0.55 1.49
N ARG A 121 -9.80 0.48 0.16
CA ARG A 121 -10.21 1.51 -0.83
C ARG A 121 -10.84 0.82 -2.05
N GLU A 122 -11.49 1.59 -2.92
CA GLU A 122 -12.16 1.06 -4.12
C GLU A 122 -11.20 0.26 -5.02
N LEU A 123 -11.72 -0.77 -5.68
CA LEU A 123 -10.98 -1.59 -6.65
C LEU A 123 -10.95 -0.92 -8.02
N SER A 124 -9.76 -0.74 -8.58
CA SER A 124 -9.57 -0.22 -9.93
C SER A 124 -8.38 -0.87 -10.63
N GLU A 125 -8.40 -0.88 -11.97
CA GLU A 125 -7.19 -1.11 -12.76
C GLU A 125 -6.32 0.17 -12.83
N ASP A 126 -6.91 1.35 -12.66
CA ASP A 126 -6.16 2.58 -12.40
C ASP A 126 -5.74 2.62 -10.92
N CYS A 127 -4.61 1.98 -10.64
CA CYS A 127 -4.11 1.73 -9.30
C CYS A 127 -2.59 1.96 -9.10
N LEU A 128 -1.85 2.36 -10.15
CA LEU A 128 -0.37 2.46 -10.12
C LEU A 128 0.13 3.76 -9.47
N TYR A 129 -0.13 3.83 -8.16
CA TYR A 129 0.22 4.92 -7.27
C TYR A 129 1.19 4.46 -6.17
N LEU A 130 2.00 5.38 -5.66
CA LEU A 130 2.86 5.20 -4.51
C LEU A 130 2.65 6.28 -3.46
N ASN A 131 3.10 6.01 -2.25
CA ASN A 131 2.92 6.84 -1.06
C ASN A 131 4.28 7.12 -0.45
N VAL A 132 4.50 8.34 0.05
CA VAL A 132 5.75 8.74 0.72
C VAL A 132 5.44 9.38 2.07
N TRP A 133 6.03 8.85 3.15
CA TRP A 133 6.07 9.48 4.46
C TRP A 133 7.49 9.99 4.72
N THR A 134 7.62 11.23 5.18
CA THR A 134 8.88 11.87 5.56
C THR A 134 8.68 12.69 6.83
N PRO A 135 9.69 12.83 7.71
CA PRO A 135 9.59 13.66 8.91
C PRO A 135 8.98 15.05 8.68
N TYR A 136 8.41 15.64 9.73
CA TYR A 136 8.00 17.04 9.73
C TYR A 136 8.78 17.78 10.85
N PRO A 137 9.58 18.82 10.53
CA PRO A 137 9.92 19.29 9.19
C PRO A 137 10.70 18.26 8.36
N ARG A 138 10.68 18.42 7.04
CA ARG A 138 11.39 17.55 6.09
C ARG A 138 12.91 17.55 6.39
N PRO A 139 13.60 16.39 6.32
CA PRO A 139 15.04 16.32 6.58
C PRO A 139 15.85 17.28 5.69
N THR A 140 16.80 17.98 6.31
CA THR A 140 17.72 18.91 5.64
C THR A 140 19.00 18.22 5.13
N SER A 141 19.32 17.06 5.70
CA SER A 141 20.33 16.12 5.21
C SER A 141 19.65 14.86 4.64
N PRO A 142 20.26 14.16 3.65
CA PRO A 142 19.66 12.95 3.08
C PRO A 142 19.60 11.78 4.07
N VAL A 143 18.40 11.38 4.48
CA VAL A 143 18.18 10.24 5.42
C VAL A 143 17.94 8.92 4.68
N PRO A 144 18.10 7.74 5.32
CA PRO A 144 17.82 6.45 4.69
C PRO A 144 16.38 6.34 4.17
N VAL A 145 16.20 5.55 3.10
CA VAL A 145 14.90 5.31 2.47
C VAL A 145 14.52 3.84 2.67
N LEU A 146 13.32 3.59 3.21
CA LEU A 146 12.72 2.27 3.31
C LEU A 146 11.62 2.15 2.25
N ILE A 147 11.62 1.07 1.45
CA ILE A 147 10.59 0.83 0.43
C ILE A 147 9.85 -0.47 0.73
N TRP A 148 8.56 -0.35 1.05
CA TRP A 148 7.65 -1.46 1.34
C TRP A 148 7.05 -2.05 0.07
N ILE A 149 7.10 -3.39 -0.04
CA ILE A 149 6.34 -4.19 -1.00
C ILE A 149 5.43 -5.14 -0.20
N TYR A 150 4.12 -5.05 -0.40
CA TYR A 150 3.15 -5.87 0.35
C TYR A 150 3.10 -7.35 -0.08
N GLY A 151 2.42 -8.17 0.73
CA GLY A 151 2.27 -9.61 0.53
C GLY A 151 1.11 -10.01 -0.39
N GLY A 152 0.14 -10.77 0.14
CA GLY A 152 -1.07 -11.15 -0.61
C GLY A 152 -0.89 -12.22 -1.70
N GLY A 153 0.13 -13.08 -1.61
CA GLY A 153 0.29 -14.25 -2.49
C GLY A 153 0.38 -13.95 -3.99
N PHE A 154 0.77 -12.72 -4.36
CA PHE A 154 0.69 -12.14 -5.70
C PHE A 154 -0.73 -11.94 -6.28
N TYR A 155 -1.81 -12.35 -5.59
CA TYR A 155 -3.19 -12.22 -6.06
C TYR A 155 -3.98 -11.08 -5.37
N SER A 156 -3.53 -10.61 -4.21
CA SER A 156 -4.17 -9.56 -3.39
C SER A 156 -3.15 -8.63 -2.71
N GLY A 157 -3.65 -7.71 -1.88
CA GLY A 157 -2.86 -6.77 -1.08
C GLY A 157 -2.93 -5.32 -1.61
N ALA A 158 -2.62 -4.37 -0.74
CA ALA A 158 -2.62 -2.94 -1.06
C ALA A 158 -1.58 -2.17 -0.23
N SER A 159 -1.08 -1.06 -0.77
CA SER A 159 -0.19 -0.13 -0.05
C SER A 159 -0.92 0.76 0.96
N SER A 160 -2.25 0.71 0.97
CA SER A 160 -3.15 1.52 1.79
C SER A 160 -3.63 0.86 3.08
N LEU A 161 -3.34 -0.43 3.30
CA LEU A 161 -3.80 -1.17 4.50
C LEU A 161 -3.22 -0.55 5.78
N ASP A 162 -4.06 -0.44 6.80
CA ASP A 162 -3.77 0.27 8.06
C ASP A 162 -2.51 -0.28 8.77
N VAL A 163 -2.27 -1.60 8.68
CA VAL A 163 -1.08 -2.30 9.21
C VAL A 163 0.23 -1.89 8.53
N TYR A 164 0.17 -1.19 7.39
CA TYR A 164 1.32 -0.68 6.63
C TYR A 164 1.48 0.85 6.72
N ASP A 165 0.80 1.55 7.65
CA ASP A 165 0.92 3.01 7.78
C ASP A 165 2.34 3.46 8.17
N GLY A 166 3.05 4.03 7.21
CA GLY A 166 4.44 4.43 7.34
C GLY A 166 4.70 5.55 8.36
N ARG A 167 3.67 6.23 8.89
CA ARG A 167 3.86 7.40 9.77
C ARG A 167 4.69 7.10 11.00
N PHE A 168 4.54 5.91 11.58
CA PHE A 168 5.22 5.56 12.84
C PHE A 168 6.72 5.34 12.62
N LEU A 169 7.10 4.58 11.59
CA LEU A 169 8.49 4.34 11.21
C LEU A 169 9.20 5.64 10.77
N ALA A 170 8.54 6.43 9.92
CA ALA A 170 9.09 7.69 9.43
C ALA A 170 9.30 8.73 10.55
N GLN A 171 8.40 8.79 11.53
CA GLN A 171 8.51 9.72 12.66
C GLN A 171 9.63 9.34 13.64
N VAL A 172 9.84 8.05 13.88
CA VAL A 172 10.57 7.54 15.06
C VAL A 172 12.01 7.16 14.75
N GLU A 173 12.23 6.53 13.59
CA GLU A 173 13.57 6.17 13.11
C GLU A 173 14.14 7.25 12.16
N GLU A 174 13.43 8.38 12.02
CA GLU A 174 13.78 9.55 11.19
C GLU A 174 14.10 9.22 9.71
N THR A 175 13.46 8.18 9.18
CA THR A 175 13.61 7.70 7.80
C THR A 175 12.52 8.23 6.85
N VAL A 176 12.79 8.18 5.54
CA VAL A 176 11.73 8.32 4.53
C VAL A 176 11.19 6.93 4.21
N LEU A 177 9.89 6.72 4.32
CA LEU A 177 9.23 5.46 3.97
C LEU A 177 8.42 5.64 2.68
N VAL A 178 8.55 4.68 1.77
CA VAL A 178 7.78 4.60 0.52
C VAL A 178 7.00 3.28 0.49
N SER A 179 5.76 3.28 0.01
CA SER A 179 5.03 2.07 -0.37
C SER A 179 4.40 2.25 -1.74
N MET A 180 4.27 1.20 -2.55
CA MET A 180 3.62 1.26 -3.87
C MET A 180 2.53 0.21 -4.04
N ASN A 181 1.53 0.54 -4.85
CA ASN A 181 0.68 -0.47 -5.47
C ASN A 181 1.36 -1.06 -6.70
N TYR A 182 1.17 -2.36 -6.91
CA TYR A 182 1.55 -3.08 -8.11
C TYR A 182 0.41 -4.00 -8.54
N ARG A 183 0.26 -4.27 -9.84
CA ARG A 183 -0.82 -5.15 -10.31
C ARG A 183 -0.63 -6.57 -9.77
N VAL A 184 -1.75 -7.15 -9.34
CA VAL A 184 -1.84 -8.49 -8.76
C VAL A 184 -2.70 -9.41 -9.62
N GLY A 185 -2.64 -10.70 -9.33
CA GLY A 185 -3.39 -11.77 -9.95
C GLY A 185 -3.27 -11.77 -11.47
N THR A 186 -4.40 -11.98 -12.13
CA THR A 186 -4.54 -11.96 -13.58
C THR A 186 -3.97 -10.68 -14.22
N PHE A 187 -4.12 -9.51 -13.58
CA PHE A 187 -3.69 -8.22 -14.14
C PHE A 187 -2.18 -8.00 -14.09
N GLY A 188 -1.50 -8.59 -13.09
CA GLY A 188 -0.06 -8.47 -12.87
C GLY A 188 0.78 -9.61 -13.44
N PHE A 189 0.19 -10.82 -13.52
CA PHE A 189 0.95 -12.07 -13.70
C PHE A 189 0.34 -13.06 -14.70
N LEU A 190 -0.74 -12.71 -15.41
CA LEU A 190 -1.12 -13.49 -16.60
C LEU A 190 -0.03 -13.38 -17.67
N ALA A 191 0.44 -14.55 -18.14
CA ALA A 191 1.53 -14.65 -19.09
C ALA A 191 1.19 -15.61 -20.24
N LEU A 192 1.48 -15.17 -21.45
CA LEU A 192 1.63 -16.04 -22.63
C LEU A 192 3.08 -15.88 -23.11
N PRO A 193 4.05 -16.61 -22.54
CA PRO A 193 5.47 -16.43 -22.86
C PRO A 193 5.73 -16.50 -24.37
N GLY A 194 6.47 -15.51 -24.88
CA GLY A 194 6.64 -15.22 -26.31
C GLY A 194 5.71 -14.13 -26.86
N SER A 195 4.59 -13.83 -26.21
CA SER A 195 3.67 -12.75 -26.58
C SER A 195 4.14 -11.39 -26.05
N ARG A 196 4.03 -10.35 -26.89
CA ARG A 196 4.24 -8.95 -26.48
C ARG A 196 3.04 -8.35 -25.74
N GLU A 197 1.86 -8.94 -25.89
CA GLU A 197 0.60 -8.39 -25.38
C GLU A 197 0.32 -8.78 -23.91
N ALA A 198 0.95 -9.86 -23.45
CA ALA A 198 0.93 -10.34 -22.06
C ALA A 198 2.20 -11.16 -21.79
N PRO A 199 3.38 -10.52 -21.65
CA PRO A 199 4.64 -11.23 -21.46
C PRO A 199 4.71 -11.98 -20.12
N GLY A 200 3.92 -11.55 -19.13
CA GLY A 200 4.05 -11.94 -17.72
C GLY A 200 4.87 -10.91 -16.93
N ASN A 201 5.03 -11.17 -15.63
CA ASN A 201 5.87 -10.38 -14.72
C ASN A 201 5.58 -8.87 -14.62
N VAL A 202 4.47 -8.37 -15.19
CA VAL A 202 4.22 -6.92 -15.25
C VAL A 202 3.97 -6.29 -13.88
N GLY A 203 3.50 -7.05 -12.88
CA GLY A 203 3.48 -6.62 -11.49
C GLY A 203 4.88 -6.37 -10.89
N LEU A 204 5.89 -7.18 -11.24
CA LEU A 204 7.29 -6.89 -10.85
C LEU A 204 7.87 -5.70 -11.63
N LEU A 205 7.37 -5.44 -12.85
CA LEU A 205 7.74 -4.25 -13.62
C LEU A 205 7.10 -2.97 -13.04
N ASP A 206 5.88 -3.05 -12.49
CA ASP A 206 5.25 -1.96 -11.72
C ASP A 206 6.12 -1.61 -10.50
N GLN A 207 6.52 -2.62 -9.72
CA GLN A 207 7.45 -2.45 -8.59
C GLN A 207 8.77 -1.83 -9.07
N ARG A 208 9.41 -2.38 -10.13
CA ARG A 208 10.66 -1.86 -10.69
C ARG A 208 10.54 -0.39 -11.13
N LEU A 209 9.41 0.01 -11.72
CA LEU A 209 9.15 1.40 -12.12
C LEU A 209 8.96 2.32 -10.91
N ALA A 210 8.32 1.85 -9.84
CA ALA A 210 8.28 2.59 -8.57
C ALA A 210 9.68 2.74 -7.94
N LEU A 211 10.55 1.73 -8.03
CA LEU A 211 11.95 1.84 -7.59
C LEU A 211 12.73 2.88 -8.41
N GLN A 212 12.52 2.92 -9.73
CA GLN A 212 13.09 3.95 -10.61
C GLN A 212 12.56 5.35 -10.25
N TRP A 213 11.26 5.49 -9.97
CA TRP A 213 10.67 6.73 -9.50
C TRP A 213 11.32 7.21 -8.18
N VAL A 214 11.58 6.31 -7.23
CA VAL A 214 12.27 6.66 -5.97
C VAL A 214 13.68 7.17 -6.24
N GLN A 215 14.46 6.47 -7.09
CA GLN A 215 15.80 6.92 -7.48
C GLN A 215 15.82 8.32 -8.10
N GLU A 216 14.82 8.66 -8.93
CA GLU A 216 14.74 9.98 -9.57
C GLU A 216 14.18 11.10 -8.68
N ASN A 217 13.35 10.80 -7.67
CA ASN A 217 12.52 11.80 -6.99
C ASN A 217 12.69 11.90 -5.47
N ILE A 218 13.20 10.88 -4.78
CA ILE A 218 13.11 10.80 -3.31
C ILE A 218 13.93 11.87 -2.57
N ALA A 219 14.97 12.40 -3.22
CA ALA A 219 15.75 13.53 -2.72
C ALA A 219 14.89 14.79 -2.48
N ALA A 220 13.81 15.00 -3.24
CA ALA A 220 12.89 16.12 -3.03
C ALA A 220 12.10 16.02 -1.71
N PHE A 221 12.02 14.82 -1.12
CA PHE A 221 11.38 14.50 0.16
C PHE A 221 12.38 14.37 1.32
N GLY A 222 13.67 14.65 1.09
CA GLY A 222 14.76 14.49 2.07
C GLY A 222 15.38 13.08 2.13
N GLY A 223 14.94 12.15 1.28
CA GLY A 223 15.46 10.78 1.25
C GLY A 223 16.76 10.65 0.44
N ASN A 224 17.63 9.73 0.84
CA ASN A 224 18.88 9.42 0.17
C ASN A 224 18.71 8.27 -0.86
N PRO A 225 18.74 8.53 -2.18
CA PRO A 225 18.67 7.47 -3.20
C PRO A 225 19.85 6.47 -3.11
N MET A 226 21.00 6.90 -2.56
CA MET A 226 22.19 6.06 -2.32
C MET A 226 22.12 5.26 -1.01
N SER A 227 20.98 5.25 -0.31
CA SER A 227 20.76 4.37 0.86
C SER A 227 19.31 3.90 0.94
N VAL A 228 18.87 3.26 -0.15
CA VAL A 228 17.57 2.59 -0.27
C VAL A 228 17.63 1.14 0.25
N THR A 229 16.73 0.79 1.16
CA THR A 229 16.48 -0.58 1.63
C THR A 229 15.10 -1.03 1.16
N LEU A 230 15.02 -2.15 0.44
CA LEU A 230 13.72 -2.80 0.17
C LEU A 230 13.32 -3.68 1.36
N PHE A 231 12.03 -3.70 1.71
CA PHE A 231 11.48 -4.66 2.66
C PHE A 231 10.08 -5.10 2.23
N GLY A 232 9.73 -6.35 2.56
CA GLY A 232 8.44 -6.92 2.19
C GLY A 232 8.14 -8.20 2.96
N GLU A 233 6.87 -8.60 2.97
CA GLU A 233 6.38 -9.83 3.62
C GLU A 233 5.73 -10.76 2.60
N SER A 234 5.84 -12.08 2.79
CA SER A 234 5.22 -13.10 1.92
C SER A 234 5.58 -12.89 0.44
N ALA A 235 4.61 -12.64 -0.45
CA ALA A 235 4.86 -12.32 -1.87
C ALA A 235 5.68 -11.04 -2.08
N GLY A 236 5.63 -10.08 -1.15
CA GLY A 236 6.51 -8.91 -1.13
C GLY A 236 7.95 -9.29 -0.79
N ALA A 237 8.15 -10.21 0.15
CA ALA A 237 9.49 -10.76 0.43
C ALA A 237 10.05 -11.55 -0.76
N ALA A 238 9.21 -12.33 -1.44
CA ALA A 238 9.57 -12.98 -2.69
C ALA A 238 9.90 -11.96 -3.80
N SER A 239 9.14 -10.86 -3.91
CA SER A 239 9.40 -9.75 -4.84
C SER A 239 10.73 -9.05 -4.57
N VAL A 240 11.06 -8.76 -3.30
CA VAL A 240 12.38 -8.25 -2.88
C VAL A 240 13.49 -9.22 -3.31
N GLY A 241 13.27 -10.53 -3.13
CA GLY A 241 14.14 -11.57 -3.66
C GLY A 241 14.31 -11.52 -5.18
N MET A 242 13.22 -11.38 -5.94
CA MET A 242 13.27 -11.30 -7.41
C MET A 242 13.99 -10.02 -7.88
N HIS A 243 13.88 -8.90 -7.16
CA HIS A 243 14.70 -7.71 -7.44
C HIS A 243 16.19 -7.87 -7.09
N ILE A 244 16.57 -8.78 -6.18
CA ILE A 244 17.97 -9.18 -5.96
C ILE A 244 18.49 -10.02 -7.14
N LEU A 245 17.67 -10.93 -7.67
CA LEU A 245 18.07 -11.84 -8.74
C LEU A 245 17.99 -11.21 -10.15
N SER A 246 17.21 -10.14 -10.31
CA SER A 246 16.98 -9.46 -11.58
C SER A 246 17.90 -8.25 -11.77
N LEU A 247 18.97 -8.40 -12.57
CA LEU A 247 20.01 -7.39 -12.80
C LEU A 247 19.50 -5.96 -13.06
N PRO A 248 18.46 -5.69 -13.89
CA PRO A 248 17.98 -4.33 -14.15
C PRO A 248 17.28 -3.68 -12.94
N SER A 249 16.96 -4.45 -11.90
CA SER A 249 16.42 -3.94 -10.63
C SER A 249 17.54 -3.68 -9.60
N ARG A 250 18.68 -4.38 -9.74
CA ARG A 250 19.68 -4.54 -8.68
C ARG A 250 20.36 -3.24 -8.26
N SER A 251 20.52 -2.30 -9.19
CA SER A 251 21.11 -0.98 -8.97
C SER A 251 20.18 0.04 -8.33
N LEU A 252 18.89 -0.27 -8.18
CA LEU A 252 17.87 0.65 -7.65
C LEU A 252 17.79 0.64 -6.12
N PHE A 253 18.48 -0.29 -5.46
CA PHE A 253 18.47 -0.48 -4.01
C PHE A 253 19.79 -1.07 -3.48
N HIS A 254 20.04 -0.88 -2.20
CA HIS A 254 21.33 -1.13 -1.56
C HIS A 254 21.26 -2.27 -0.52
N ARG A 255 20.11 -2.45 0.12
CA ARG A 255 19.86 -3.47 1.15
C ARG A 255 18.48 -4.10 0.99
N ALA A 256 18.28 -5.28 1.57
CA ALA A 256 17.02 -6.02 1.49
C ALA A 256 16.59 -6.61 2.84
N VAL A 257 15.29 -6.69 3.07
CA VAL A 257 14.70 -7.45 4.19
C VAL A 257 13.57 -8.33 3.65
N LEU A 258 13.67 -9.64 3.89
CA LEU A 258 12.71 -10.64 3.43
C LEU A 258 11.99 -11.23 4.65
N GLN A 259 10.70 -10.97 4.79
CA GLN A 259 9.89 -11.43 5.92
C GLN A 259 8.94 -12.56 5.50
N SER A 260 9.09 -13.76 6.06
CA SER A 260 8.20 -14.91 5.85
C SER A 260 7.95 -15.33 4.38
N GLY A 261 8.86 -14.96 3.46
CA GLY A 261 8.80 -15.37 2.05
C GLY A 261 10.17 -15.24 1.37
N THR A 262 10.38 -16.00 0.30
CA THR A 262 11.62 -16.04 -0.50
C THR A 262 11.27 -16.25 -1.98
N PRO A 263 12.13 -15.86 -2.95
CA PRO A 263 11.81 -15.97 -4.37
C PRO A 263 11.80 -17.43 -4.84
N ASN A 264 12.59 -18.31 -4.20
CA ASN A 264 12.62 -19.76 -4.37
C ASN A 264 11.57 -20.49 -3.52
N GLY A 265 10.44 -19.84 -3.23
CA GLY A 265 9.29 -20.50 -2.61
C GLY A 265 8.55 -21.35 -3.65
N PRO A 266 8.09 -22.58 -3.34
CA PRO A 266 7.41 -23.49 -4.29
C PRO A 266 5.98 -23.04 -4.68
N TRP A 267 5.69 -21.76 -4.48
CA TRP A 267 4.46 -21.01 -4.73
C TRP A 267 4.73 -19.66 -5.40
N ALA A 268 5.99 -19.19 -5.39
CA ALA A 268 6.38 -17.84 -5.76
C ALA A 268 6.69 -17.68 -7.26
N THR A 269 7.05 -18.77 -7.94
CA THR A 269 7.28 -18.77 -9.39
C THR A 269 6.56 -19.92 -10.10
N VAL A 270 6.32 -19.73 -11.40
CA VAL A 270 5.74 -20.73 -12.30
C VAL A 270 6.57 -20.89 -13.58
N GLY A 271 6.66 -22.10 -14.11
CA GLY A 271 7.31 -22.36 -15.40
C GLY A 271 6.46 -21.92 -16.59
N ALA A 272 7.09 -21.43 -17.67
CA ALA A 272 6.44 -20.83 -18.83
C ALA A 272 5.26 -21.65 -19.42
N GLY A 273 5.38 -22.98 -19.50
CA GLY A 273 4.32 -23.86 -20.01
C GLY A 273 3.07 -23.91 -19.12
N GLU A 274 3.24 -23.92 -17.80
CA GLU A 274 2.14 -23.90 -16.83
C GLU A 274 1.48 -22.51 -16.78
N ALA A 275 2.27 -21.43 -16.87
CA ALA A 275 1.75 -20.07 -17.00
C ALA A 275 0.84 -19.94 -18.24
N ARG A 276 1.31 -20.42 -19.40
CA ARG A 276 0.52 -20.47 -20.64
C ARG A 276 -0.73 -21.35 -20.51
N ARG A 277 -0.66 -22.48 -19.79
CA ARG A 277 -1.83 -23.34 -19.52
C ARG A 277 -2.89 -22.57 -18.72
N ARG A 278 -2.49 -21.88 -17.65
CA ARG A 278 -3.39 -21.10 -16.79
C ARG A 278 -4.03 -19.93 -17.55
N ALA A 279 -3.24 -19.14 -18.28
CA ALA A 279 -3.75 -18.03 -19.09
C ALA A 279 -4.77 -18.50 -20.15
N THR A 280 -4.45 -19.58 -20.88
CA THR A 280 -5.36 -20.17 -21.88
C THR A 280 -6.62 -20.78 -21.24
N LEU A 281 -6.52 -21.35 -20.03
CA LEU A 281 -7.68 -21.89 -19.31
C LEU A 281 -8.60 -20.76 -18.80
N LEU A 282 -8.05 -19.70 -18.22
CA LEU A 282 -8.83 -18.52 -17.82
C LEU A 282 -9.58 -17.94 -19.01
N ALA A 283 -8.89 -17.75 -20.14
CA ALA A 283 -9.50 -17.25 -21.37
C ALA A 283 -10.72 -18.11 -21.77
N ARG A 284 -10.61 -19.44 -21.77
CA ARG A 284 -11.74 -20.33 -22.09
C ARG A 284 -12.90 -20.19 -21.09
N LEU A 285 -12.61 -20.08 -19.80
CA LEU A 285 -13.64 -19.89 -18.76
C LEU A 285 -14.43 -18.59 -18.99
N VAL A 286 -13.74 -17.50 -19.36
CA VAL A 286 -14.38 -16.22 -19.74
C VAL A 286 -14.74 -16.13 -21.23
N GLY A 287 -14.92 -17.25 -21.92
CA GLY A 287 -15.42 -17.27 -23.31
C GLY A 287 -14.52 -16.58 -24.34
N CYS A 288 -13.19 -16.75 -24.22
CA CYS A 288 -12.17 -16.22 -25.11
C CYS A 288 -11.26 -17.35 -25.67
N PRO A 289 -11.05 -17.44 -26.99
CA PRO A 289 -11.73 -16.69 -28.05
C PRO A 289 -13.21 -17.12 -28.19
N PRO A 290 -14.07 -16.27 -28.78
CA PRO A 290 -15.43 -16.67 -29.16
C PRO A 290 -15.39 -17.90 -30.08
N GLY A 291 -16.24 -18.90 -29.81
CA GLY A 291 -16.25 -20.16 -30.57
C GLY A 291 -15.16 -21.18 -30.16
N GLY A 292 -14.25 -20.85 -29.25
CA GLY A 292 -13.42 -21.82 -28.51
C GLY A 292 -12.26 -22.49 -29.27
N ALA A 293 -11.91 -22.04 -30.49
CA ALA A 293 -10.87 -22.67 -31.31
C ALA A 293 -9.83 -21.67 -31.86
N GLY A 294 -8.56 -22.08 -31.87
CA GLY A 294 -7.57 -21.68 -32.88
C GLY A 294 -6.99 -20.26 -32.87
N SER A 295 -7.31 -19.39 -31.91
CA SER A 295 -6.85 -18.00 -31.90
C SER A 295 -5.34 -17.85 -31.68
N ASN A 296 -4.73 -16.87 -32.35
CA ASN A 296 -3.38 -16.37 -32.03
C ASN A 296 -3.36 -15.68 -30.64
N ASP A 297 -2.21 -15.63 -29.98
CA ASP A 297 -2.04 -14.99 -28.65
C ASP A 297 -2.57 -13.54 -28.64
N THR A 298 -2.34 -12.78 -29.71
CA THR A 298 -2.83 -11.41 -29.87
C THR A 298 -4.36 -11.32 -29.80
N GLU A 299 -5.08 -12.27 -30.41
CA GLU A 299 -6.54 -12.31 -30.44
C GLU A 299 -7.12 -12.77 -29.10
N LEU A 300 -6.47 -13.74 -28.46
CA LEU A 300 -6.82 -14.24 -27.13
C LEU A 300 -6.69 -13.10 -26.09
N ILE A 301 -5.57 -12.36 -26.11
CA ILE A 301 -5.38 -11.20 -25.24
C ILE A 301 -6.33 -10.05 -25.61
N ALA A 302 -6.57 -9.77 -26.90
CA ALA A 302 -7.56 -8.78 -27.30
C ALA A 302 -8.96 -9.09 -26.73
N CYS A 303 -9.36 -10.37 -26.74
CA CYS A 303 -10.60 -10.81 -26.11
C CYS A 303 -10.57 -10.62 -24.57
N LEU A 304 -9.51 -11.05 -23.88
CA LEU A 304 -9.34 -10.85 -22.43
C LEU A 304 -9.36 -9.36 -22.01
N ARG A 305 -8.91 -8.44 -22.86
CA ARG A 305 -8.99 -6.99 -22.62
C ARG A 305 -10.40 -6.40 -22.76
N THR A 306 -11.34 -7.10 -23.38
CA THR A 306 -12.76 -6.65 -23.46
C THR A 306 -13.61 -7.07 -22.25
N ARG A 307 -13.13 -8.00 -21.43
CA ARG A 307 -13.86 -8.47 -20.23
C ARG A 307 -13.85 -7.41 -19.12
N PRO A 308 -14.93 -7.27 -18.33
CA PRO A 308 -14.87 -6.64 -17.03
C PRO A 308 -13.75 -7.24 -16.17
N ALA A 309 -13.20 -6.45 -15.25
CA ALA A 309 -12.15 -6.94 -14.35
C ALA A 309 -12.67 -8.05 -13.41
N GLN A 310 -13.94 -7.96 -12.98
CA GLN A 310 -14.57 -8.98 -12.12
C GLN A 310 -14.66 -10.36 -12.80
N ASP A 311 -15.08 -10.45 -14.07
CA ASP A 311 -15.15 -11.71 -14.83
C ASP A 311 -13.84 -12.52 -14.76
N LEU A 312 -12.70 -11.83 -14.73
CA LEU A 312 -11.36 -12.44 -14.64
C LEU A 312 -11.08 -12.95 -13.23
N VAL A 313 -11.40 -12.15 -12.20
CA VAL A 313 -11.21 -12.49 -10.79
C VAL A 313 -12.08 -13.68 -10.38
N ASP A 314 -13.35 -13.71 -10.81
CA ASP A 314 -14.31 -14.79 -10.51
C ASP A 314 -13.84 -16.16 -11.03
N HIS A 315 -12.99 -16.17 -12.05
CA HIS A 315 -12.43 -17.38 -12.65
C HIS A 315 -10.95 -17.62 -12.29
N GLU A 316 -10.31 -16.72 -11.53
CA GLU A 316 -8.87 -16.78 -11.27
C GLU A 316 -8.48 -18.06 -10.53
N TRP A 317 -9.18 -18.44 -9.46
CA TRP A 317 -8.85 -19.64 -8.68
C TRP A 317 -9.06 -20.96 -9.44
N HIS A 318 -9.95 -20.97 -10.44
CA HIS A 318 -10.33 -22.17 -11.19
C HIS A 318 -9.26 -22.68 -12.17
N VAL A 319 -8.12 -21.98 -12.33
CA VAL A 319 -7.04 -22.42 -13.24
C VAL A 319 -5.95 -23.25 -12.58
N LEU A 320 -5.93 -23.35 -11.24
CA LEU A 320 -4.99 -24.21 -10.51
C LEU A 320 -5.17 -25.69 -10.94
N PRO A 321 -4.08 -26.48 -11.02
CA PRO A 321 -4.15 -27.86 -11.51
C PRO A 321 -4.80 -28.84 -10.51
N GLN A 322 -4.96 -28.43 -9.25
CA GLN A 322 -5.55 -29.22 -8.16
C GLN A 322 -5.95 -28.32 -6.99
N GLU A 323 -6.89 -28.78 -6.17
CA GLU A 323 -7.11 -28.22 -4.83
C GLU A 323 -5.80 -28.23 -4.03
N SER A 324 -5.47 -27.08 -3.45
CA SER A 324 -4.21 -26.87 -2.73
C SER A 324 -4.26 -25.61 -1.85
N ILE A 325 -3.50 -25.63 -0.76
CA ILE A 325 -3.23 -24.45 0.06
C ILE A 325 -1.85 -23.88 -0.27
N PHE A 326 -1.65 -22.58 -0.06
CA PHE A 326 -0.38 -21.90 -0.36
C PHE A 326 0.07 -22.11 -1.82
N ARG A 327 -0.88 -22.00 -2.75
CA ARG A 327 -0.69 -21.96 -4.20
C ARG A 327 -1.61 -20.90 -4.78
N PHE A 328 -1.12 -20.16 -5.77
CA PHE A 328 -1.79 -19.00 -6.34
C PHE A 328 -1.77 -19.10 -7.87
N SER A 329 -2.81 -18.59 -8.52
CA SER A 329 -3.05 -18.83 -9.95
C SER A 329 -2.08 -18.08 -10.84
N PHE A 330 -1.93 -16.78 -10.65
CA PHE A 330 -1.03 -15.95 -11.44
C PHE A 330 0.06 -15.39 -10.51
N VAL A 331 1.28 -15.86 -10.75
CA VAL A 331 2.50 -15.55 -9.99
C VAL A 331 3.64 -15.31 -10.99
N PRO A 332 4.76 -14.71 -10.59
CA PRO A 332 5.92 -14.51 -11.44
C PRO A 332 6.32 -15.74 -12.28
N VAL A 333 6.54 -15.55 -13.57
CA VAL A 333 6.92 -16.59 -14.52
C VAL A 333 8.44 -16.57 -14.73
N VAL A 334 9.07 -17.74 -14.77
CA VAL A 334 10.47 -17.84 -15.23
C VAL A 334 10.46 -17.72 -16.75
N ASP A 335 10.88 -16.56 -17.25
CA ASP A 335 10.69 -16.09 -18.63
C ASP A 335 11.98 -15.98 -19.45
N GLY A 336 13.15 -15.89 -18.79
CA GLY A 336 14.43 -15.60 -19.43
C GLY A 336 14.75 -14.10 -19.55
N ASP A 337 13.91 -13.20 -19.03
CA ASP A 337 14.04 -11.73 -19.11
C ASP A 337 14.08 -11.09 -17.71
N PHE A 338 12.96 -11.10 -16.96
CA PHE A 338 13.00 -10.62 -15.59
C PHE A 338 13.79 -11.59 -14.71
N LEU A 339 13.59 -12.89 -14.90
CA LEU A 339 14.35 -13.97 -14.27
C LEU A 339 14.99 -14.82 -15.39
N SER A 340 16.32 -14.70 -15.54
CA SER A 340 17.08 -15.40 -16.59
C SER A 340 17.17 -16.91 -16.39
N ASP A 341 16.93 -17.39 -15.17
CA ASP A 341 16.76 -18.81 -14.78
C ASP A 341 15.82 -18.85 -13.56
N THR A 342 15.48 -20.05 -13.10
CA THR A 342 14.84 -20.33 -11.81
C THR A 342 15.53 -19.60 -10.64
N PRO A 343 14.77 -19.10 -9.64
CA PRO A 343 15.35 -18.46 -8.46
C PRO A 343 16.38 -19.34 -7.74
N GLU A 344 16.18 -20.65 -7.71
CA GLU A 344 17.12 -21.63 -7.18
C GLU A 344 18.46 -21.60 -7.91
N ALA A 345 18.47 -21.61 -9.24
CA ALA A 345 19.70 -21.52 -10.03
C ALA A 345 20.39 -20.16 -9.85
N LEU A 346 19.63 -19.06 -9.88
CA LEU A 346 20.16 -17.71 -9.72
C LEU A 346 20.74 -17.45 -8.31
N ILE A 347 20.17 -18.06 -7.25
CA ILE A 347 20.75 -18.03 -5.90
C ILE A 347 22.02 -18.88 -5.83
N ASN A 348 22.05 -20.05 -6.46
CA ASN A 348 23.21 -20.95 -6.40
C ASN A 348 24.40 -20.47 -7.25
N ALA A 349 24.16 -19.67 -8.29
CA ALA A 349 25.18 -19.17 -9.21
C ALA A 349 25.55 -17.68 -9.02
N GLY A 350 24.76 -16.92 -8.26
CA GLY A 350 24.97 -15.48 -8.08
C GLY A 350 26.08 -15.12 -7.09
N ASP A 351 26.82 -14.06 -7.37
CA ASP A 351 27.71 -13.42 -6.39
C ASP A 351 26.94 -12.34 -5.61
N PHE A 352 26.95 -12.47 -4.29
CA PHE A 352 26.22 -11.62 -3.36
C PHE A 352 27.12 -11.03 -2.26
N GLN A 353 28.45 -11.04 -2.42
CA GLN A 353 29.40 -10.64 -1.37
C GLN A 353 29.16 -9.23 -0.80
N ASP A 354 28.71 -8.28 -1.63
CA ASP A 354 28.40 -6.90 -1.21
C ASP A 354 26.94 -6.68 -0.75
N LEU A 355 26.08 -7.71 -0.76
CA LEU A 355 24.66 -7.58 -0.38
C LEU A 355 24.42 -7.75 1.12
N GLN A 356 23.93 -6.69 1.76
CA GLN A 356 23.33 -6.76 3.08
C GLN A 356 21.85 -7.12 2.97
N ALA A 357 21.51 -8.37 3.29
CA ALA A 357 20.13 -8.88 3.36
C ALA A 357 19.81 -9.45 4.75
N GLU A 358 18.68 -9.07 5.33
CA GLU A 358 18.11 -9.71 6.53
C GLU A 358 16.94 -10.62 6.12
N ILE A 359 16.93 -11.85 6.63
CA ILE A 359 15.85 -12.82 6.36
C ILE A 359 15.23 -13.18 7.72
N SER A 360 13.90 -13.03 7.82
CA SER A 360 13.14 -13.37 9.03
C SER A 360 11.99 -14.31 8.71
N LEU A 361 11.68 -15.22 9.63
CA LEU A 361 10.59 -16.19 9.52
C LEU A 361 9.71 -16.10 10.76
N SER A 362 8.41 -15.90 10.57
CA SER A 362 7.43 -15.96 11.67
C SER A 362 7.18 -17.41 12.07
N PHE A 363 7.82 -17.86 13.14
CA PHE A 363 7.61 -19.21 13.68
C PHE A 363 6.17 -19.41 14.18
N ARG A 364 5.43 -20.36 13.59
CA ARG A 364 4.10 -20.80 14.04
C ARG A 364 4.14 -22.00 15.00
N ARG A 365 5.31 -22.27 15.61
CA ARG A 365 5.51 -23.23 16.71
C ARG A 365 6.32 -22.53 17.80
N ASP A 366 5.98 -22.82 19.06
CA ASP A 366 6.87 -22.55 20.18
C ASP A 366 8.08 -23.51 20.09
N PRO A 367 9.34 -23.04 20.09
CA PRO A 367 10.51 -23.90 20.18
C PRO A 367 10.61 -24.66 21.53
N ASN A 368 9.68 -24.41 22.46
CA ASN A 368 9.54 -25.10 23.74
C ASN A 368 8.25 -25.94 23.84
N ASP A 369 7.58 -26.24 22.72
CA ASP A 369 6.38 -27.10 22.71
C ASP A 369 6.69 -28.44 23.40
N PRO A 370 6.06 -28.77 24.54
CA PRO A 370 6.40 -29.94 25.35
C PRO A 370 6.09 -31.28 24.65
N ARG A 371 5.50 -31.25 23.44
CA ARG A 371 5.23 -32.42 22.59
C ARG A 371 6.38 -32.73 21.62
N ASP A 372 7.36 -31.85 21.45
CA ASP A 372 8.52 -32.03 20.57
C ASP A 372 9.84 -32.11 21.35
N SER A 373 10.10 -33.27 21.95
CA SER A 373 11.34 -33.57 22.67
C SER A 373 12.59 -33.73 21.78
N LYS A 374 12.51 -33.44 20.48
CA LYS A 374 13.63 -33.49 19.54
C LYS A 374 14.09 -32.12 19.05
N SER A 375 13.24 -31.10 19.14
CA SER A 375 13.65 -29.72 18.90
C SER A 375 14.60 -29.23 20.01
N PRO A 376 15.67 -28.47 19.69
CA PRO A 376 16.52 -27.87 20.70
C PRO A 376 15.72 -26.82 21.47
N GLN A 377 15.64 -26.96 22.80
CA GLN A 377 14.87 -26.05 23.66
C GLN A 377 15.54 -24.66 23.72
N TRP A 378 14.76 -23.58 23.61
CA TRP A 378 15.30 -22.21 23.59
C TRP A 378 15.25 -21.58 24.99
N PRO A 379 16.23 -20.75 25.38
CA PRO A 379 16.17 -20.04 26.65
C PRO A 379 14.97 -19.07 26.66
N PRO A 380 14.01 -19.19 27.59
CA PRO A 380 12.91 -18.24 27.68
C PRO A 380 13.47 -16.87 28.07
N TYR A 381 13.10 -15.83 27.32
CA TYR A 381 13.59 -14.48 27.59
C TYR A 381 13.03 -13.97 28.93
N THR A 382 13.92 -13.66 29.87
CA THR A 382 13.59 -12.97 31.12
C THR A 382 14.43 -11.70 31.27
N THR A 383 13.89 -10.70 31.97
CA THR A 383 14.52 -9.39 32.18
C THR A 383 15.88 -9.47 32.90
N GLY A 384 16.06 -10.46 33.78
CA GLY A 384 17.33 -10.72 34.48
C GLY A 384 18.30 -11.62 33.71
N ALA A 385 17.80 -12.58 32.92
CA ALA A 385 18.67 -13.43 32.10
C ALA A 385 19.17 -12.70 30.85
N GLN A 386 18.30 -12.01 30.11
CA GLN A 386 18.60 -11.35 28.83
C GLN A 386 19.28 -12.27 27.81
N GLN A 387 18.86 -13.54 27.81
CA GLN A 387 19.33 -14.57 26.89
C GLN A 387 18.58 -14.51 25.57
N TYR A 388 19.27 -14.77 24.46
CA TYR A 388 18.71 -14.89 23.13
C TYR A 388 19.53 -15.88 22.30
N VAL A 389 18.92 -16.40 21.24
CA VAL A 389 19.60 -17.21 20.22
C VAL A 389 19.90 -16.33 19.01
N SER A 390 21.09 -16.48 18.42
CA SER A 390 21.37 -15.91 17.09
C SER A 390 21.05 -16.95 16.01
N LEU A 391 20.07 -16.65 15.16
CA LEU A 391 19.79 -17.43 13.96
C LEU A 391 20.80 -17.07 12.87
N ASN A 392 21.74 -17.98 12.60
CA ASN A 392 22.73 -17.87 11.54
C ASN A 392 23.25 -19.29 11.18
N LEU A 393 24.20 -19.40 10.25
CA LEU A 393 24.71 -20.69 9.74
C LEU A 393 25.63 -21.47 10.72
N LYS A 394 25.85 -20.98 11.94
CA LYS A 394 26.65 -21.65 12.98
C LYS A 394 25.74 -22.45 13.93
N PRO A 395 26.30 -23.39 14.74
CA PRO A 395 25.54 -24.09 15.77
C PRO A 395 24.81 -23.12 16.72
N LEU A 396 23.66 -23.56 17.24
CA LEU A 396 22.74 -22.77 18.05
C LEU A 396 23.42 -22.23 19.33
N GLU A 397 23.75 -20.93 19.33
CA GLU A 397 24.48 -20.27 20.41
C GLU A 397 23.54 -19.40 21.25
N VAL A 398 23.44 -19.71 22.55
CA VAL A 398 22.75 -18.88 23.53
C VAL A 398 23.66 -17.75 23.97
N ARG A 399 23.33 -16.53 23.55
CA ARG A 399 24.04 -15.29 23.86
C ARG A 399 23.33 -14.50 24.95
N ARG A 400 24.04 -13.59 25.62
CA ARG A 400 23.53 -12.79 26.74
C ARG A 400 23.93 -11.31 26.59
N GLY A 401 22.94 -10.42 26.55
CA GLY A 401 23.18 -8.97 26.35
C GLY A 401 23.63 -8.59 24.93
N LEU A 402 23.92 -7.30 24.71
CA LEU A 402 24.28 -6.75 23.39
C LEU A 402 23.25 -6.93 22.26
N ARG A 403 21.95 -6.77 22.58
CA ARG A 403 20.95 -6.26 21.61
C ARG A 403 20.28 -4.95 22.08
N ALA A 404 20.96 -4.19 22.93
CA ALA A 404 20.39 -3.04 23.64
C ALA A 404 19.95 -1.86 22.74
N GLN A 405 20.50 -1.74 21.53
CA GLN A 405 20.04 -0.75 20.53
C GLN A 405 18.87 -1.28 19.70
N THR A 406 18.92 -2.50 19.15
CA THR A 406 17.80 -3.04 18.34
C THR A 406 16.56 -3.39 19.18
N CYS A 407 16.74 -3.83 20.43
CA CYS A 407 15.63 -4.01 21.37
C CYS A 407 15.08 -2.68 21.91
N ALA A 408 15.60 -1.52 21.48
CA ALA A 408 14.89 -0.25 21.71
C ALA A 408 13.52 -0.28 21.02
N PHE A 409 13.35 -0.95 19.88
CA PHE A 409 12.05 -1.16 19.26
C PHE A 409 11.08 -1.83 20.25
N TRP A 410 11.38 -3.05 20.69
CA TRP A 410 10.45 -3.85 21.52
C TRP A 410 10.33 -3.37 22.99
N ASN A 411 11.40 -2.82 23.58
CA ASN A 411 11.43 -2.48 25.02
C ASN A 411 11.28 -0.98 25.32
N ARG A 412 11.33 -0.09 24.32
CA ARG A 412 11.17 1.37 24.50
C ARG A 412 10.19 1.98 23.53
N PHE A 413 10.21 1.60 22.26
CA PHE A 413 9.33 2.19 21.25
C PHE A 413 7.94 1.56 21.26
N LEU A 414 7.80 0.24 21.14
CA LEU A 414 6.50 -0.42 21.15
C LEU A 414 5.68 -0.10 22.43
N PRO A 415 6.25 -0.06 23.66
CA PRO A 415 5.51 0.39 24.84
C PRO A 415 5.11 1.87 24.79
N LYS A 416 5.91 2.75 24.17
CA LYS A 416 5.55 4.16 23.94
C LYS A 416 4.51 4.33 22.83
N LEU A 417 4.58 3.51 21.78
CA LEU A 417 3.64 3.44 20.68
C LEU A 417 2.27 3.05 21.25
N LEU A 418 2.21 1.91 21.94
CA LEU A 418 1.02 1.44 22.65
C LEU A 418 0.49 2.49 23.63
N SER A 419 1.34 3.04 24.51
CA SER A 419 0.93 4.08 25.50
C SER A 419 0.44 5.39 24.87
N ALA A 420 0.76 5.66 23.61
CA ALA A 420 0.33 6.86 22.88
C ALA A 420 -0.79 6.59 21.86
N THR A 421 -1.03 5.32 21.51
CA THR A 421 -2.24 4.87 20.82
C THR A 421 -3.37 4.52 21.80
N ASP A 422 -3.07 4.25 23.07
CA ASP A 422 -4.05 3.90 24.13
C ASP A 422 -5.20 4.92 24.22
N THR A 423 -4.85 6.22 24.13
CA THR A 423 -5.80 7.34 24.16
C THR A 423 -6.52 7.60 22.84
N LEU A 424 -6.02 7.03 21.73
CA LEU A 424 -6.76 6.95 20.47
C LEU A 424 -7.71 5.76 20.48
N ASP A 425 -7.27 4.59 20.96
CA ASP A 425 -7.94 3.31 20.79
C ASP A 425 -9.31 3.25 21.49
N GLU A 426 -9.51 3.86 22.67
CA GLU A 426 -10.86 3.95 23.25
C GLU A 426 -11.79 4.91 22.49
N ALA A 427 -11.34 6.13 22.20
CA ALA A 427 -12.16 7.14 21.51
C ALA A 427 -12.44 6.77 20.04
N GLU A 428 -11.47 6.15 19.36
CA GLU A 428 -11.57 5.70 17.97
C GLU A 428 -12.37 4.40 17.86
N ARG A 429 -12.31 3.47 18.83
CA ARG A 429 -13.25 2.33 18.87
C ARG A 429 -14.67 2.78 19.17
N GLN A 430 -14.88 3.72 20.10
CA GLN A 430 -16.23 4.30 20.31
C GLN A 430 -16.72 5.00 19.05
N TRP A 431 -15.88 5.81 18.39
CA TRP A 431 -16.26 6.48 17.14
C TRP A 431 -16.51 5.49 16.00
N LYS A 432 -15.66 4.47 15.79
CA LYS A 432 -15.88 3.43 14.76
C LYS A 432 -17.15 2.62 15.06
N ALA A 433 -17.39 2.22 16.31
CA ALA A 433 -18.59 1.49 16.69
C ALA A 433 -19.87 2.30 16.45
N GLU A 434 -19.91 3.56 16.92
CA GLU A 434 -21.06 4.44 16.67
C GLU A 434 -21.17 4.85 15.19
N PHE A 435 -20.08 4.96 14.43
CA PHE A 435 -20.11 5.21 12.99
C PHE A 435 -20.63 4.01 12.19
N HIS A 436 -20.22 2.78 12.52
CA HIS A 436 -20.76 1.57 11.90
C HIS A 436 -22.24 1.37 12.27
N ARG A 437 -22.62 1.66 13.52
CA ARG A 437 -24.00 1.65 14.00
C ARG A 437 -24.86 2.70 13.29
N TRP A 438 -24.37 3.94 13.18
CA TRP A 438 -25.00 5.03 12.44
C TRP A 438 -25.10 4.72 10.95
N SER A 439 -24.06 4.18 10.33
CA SER A 439 -24.07 3.81 8.90
C SER A 439 -25.11 2.72 8.63
N SER A 440 -25.14 1.67 9.46
CA SER A 440 -26.14 0.60 9.39
C SER A 440 -27.57 1.14 9.60
N TYR A 441 -27.74 2.05 10.57
CA TYR A 441 -29.00 2.76 10.80
C TYR A 441 -29.39 3.66 9.63
N MET A 442 -28.45 4.35 8.97
CA MET A 442 -28.70 5.21 7.82
C MET A 442 -29.07 4.41 6.57
N VAL A 443 -28.49 3.21 6.37
CA VAL A 443 -28.92 2.29 5.31
C VAL A 443 -30.33 1.77 5.59
N HIS A 444 -30.63 1.36 6.82
CA HIS A 444 -31.98 0.96 7.20
C HIS A 444 -33.00 2.11 7.09
N TRP A 445 -32.66 3.30 7.56
CA TRP A 445 -33.48 4.51 7.47
C TRP A 445 -33.71 4.90 6.02
N LYS A 446 -32.67 4.86 5.17
CA LYS A 446 -32.83 5.10 3.72
C LYS A 446 -33.75 4.07 3.09
N ASN A 447 -33.60 2.78 3.39
CA ASN A 447 -34.49 1.75 2.87
C ASN A 447 -35.95 1.95 3.33
N GLN A 448 -36.18 2.38 4.58
CA GLN A 448 -37.52 2.71 5.06
C GLN A 448 -38.06 4.04 4.48
N PHE A 449 -37.22 5.04 4.24
CA PHE A 449 -37.61 6.29 3.57
C PHE A 449 -37.92 6.07 2.09
N ASP A 450 -37.11 5.27 1.39
CA ASP A 450 -37.31 4.83 0.01
C ASP A 450 -38.50 3.86 -0.14
N HIS A 451 -38.99 3.28 0.97
CA HIS A 451 -40.24 2.51 1.03
C HIS A 451 -41.44 3.44 1.30
N TYR A 452 -41.34 4.31 2.31
CA TYR A 452 -42.36 5.29 2.68
C TYR A 452 -42.70 6.26 1.54
N SER A 453 -41.68 6.82 0.88
CA SER A 453 -41.84 7.70 -0.29
C SER A 453 -42.42 7.00 -1.54
N LYS A 454 -42.51 5.66 -1.53
CA LYS A 454 -43.19 4.86 -2.56
C LYS A 454 -44.55 4.33 -2.11
N GLN A 455 -44.98 4.61 -0.87
CA GLN A 455 -46.34 4.32 -0.41
C GLN A 455 -47.26 5.51 -0.73
N GLU A 456 -47.97 5.43 -1.86
CA GLU A 456 -49.10 6.32 -2.14
C GLU A 456 -50.16 6.19 -1.04
N ARG A 457 -50.32 7.21 -0.18
CA ARG A 457 -51.53 7.43 0.62
C ARG A 457 -51.84 8.91 0.82
N CYS A 458 -52.75 9.41 -0.01
CA CYS A 458 -53.85 10.30 0.40
C CYS A 458 -55.02 10.12 -0.57
N SER A 459 -55.54 8.88 -0.62
CA SER A 459 -56.85 8.53 -1.15
C SER A 459 -57.54 7.68 -0.08
N ASP A 460 -58.78 8.05 0.25
CA ASP A 460 -59.66 7.40 1.23
C ASP A 460 -59.15 7.37 2.69
N LEU A 461 -59.06 8.57 3.31
CA LEU A 461 -59.86 8.94 4.51
C LEU A 461 -59.68 10.43 4.90
#